data_AF-A0A5S9PMV4-F1
#
_entry.id   AF-A0A5S9PMV4-F1
#
_cell.length_a   1.000
_cell.length_b   1.000
_cell.length_c   1.000
_cell.angle_alpha   90.00
_cell.angle_beta   90.00
_cell.angle_gamma   90.00
#
_symmetry.space_group_name_H-M   'P 1'
#
loop_
_entity.id
_entity.type
_entity.pdbx_description
1 polymer ?
#
loop_
_entity_poly.entity_id
_entity_poly.type
_entity_poly.pdbx_seq_one_letter_code
_entity_poly.pdbx_strand_id
1 'polypeptide(L)' 'MDSFDRQIVQYVRSWAPFGGPPQDEILPLFGLTFPQFDQRFRDIIASLQARASVLADEDRELLVTVQRMLAARKPLCTSR' A
#
# COMPACT_ATOMS: atom_id res chain seq x y z
N MET A 1 9.24 10.35 -1.05
CA MET A 1 7.86 10.05 -1.47
C MET A 1 7.09 11.37 -1.55
N ASP A 2 6.14 11.54 -2.47
CA ASP A 2 5.30 12.73 -2.48
C ASP A 2 4.14 12.62 -1.47
N SER A 3 3.41 13.72 -1.22
CA SER A 3 2.33 13.75 -0.23
C SER A 3 1.13 12.89 -0.63
N PHE A 4 0.87 12.72 -1.93
CA PHE A 4 -0.25 11.92 -2.43
C PHE A 4 0.04 10.43 -2.28
N ASP A 5 1.25 10.00 -2.64
CA ASP A 5 1.74 8.65 -2.43
C ASP A 5 1.72 8.28 -0.93
N ARG A 6 2.10 9.23 -0.06
CA ARG A 6 2.01 9.05 1.40
C ARG A 6 0.56 8.81 1.85
N GLN A 7 -0.41 9.56 1.31
CA GLN A 7 -1.83 9.37 1.62
C GLN A 7 -2.34 7.99 1.16
N ILE A 8 -1.97 7.55 -0.05
CA ILE A 8 -2.31 6.21 -0.55
C ILE A 8 -1.80 5.13 0.41
N VAL A 9 -0.53 5.19 0.81
CA VAL A 9 0.06 4.17 1.68
C VAL A 9 -0.55 4.20 3.08
N GLN A 10 -0.84 5.37 3.63
CA GLN A 10 -1.52 5.50 4.92
C GLN A 10 -2.95 4.94 4.88
N TYR A 11 -3.69 5.20 3.80
CA TYR A 11 -5.03 4.66 3.60
C TYR A 11 -5.01 3.13 3.50
N VAL A 12 -4.13 2.56 2.68
CA VAL A 12 -3.98 1.10 2.60
C VAL A 12 -3.59 0.49 3.96
N ARG A 13 -2.73 1.19 4.73
CA ARG A 13 -2.34 0.78 6.09
C ARG A 13 -3.51 0.83 7.09
N SER A 14 -4.40 1.81 7.04
CA SER A 14 -5.55 1.85 7.97
C SER A 14 -6.51 0.69 7.72
N TRP A 15 -6.58 0.21 6.47
CA TRP A 15 -7.39 -0.94 6.08
C TRP A 15 -6.68 -2.30 6.26
N ALA A 16 -5.44 -2.31 6.74
CA ALA A 16 -4.67 -3.52 7.05
C ALA A 16 -5.45 -4.58 7.82
N PRO A 17 -6.12 -4.24 8.95
CA PRO A 17 -6.79 -5.24 9.78
C PRO A 17 -8.06 -5.82 9.14
N PHE A 18 -8.58 -5.15 8.12
CA PHE A 18 -9.86 -5.45 7.48
C PHE A 18 -9.69 -6.13 6.11
N GLY A 19 -8.46 -6.41 5.67
CA GLY A 19 -8.16 -7.13 4.43
C GLY A 19 -7.91 -6.26 3.19
N GLY A 20 -8.04 -4.94 3.32
CA GLY A 20 -7.80 -3.95 2.26
C GLY A 20 -8.93 -2.93 2.12
N PRO A 21 -8.69 -1.82 1.41
CA PRO A 21 -9.67 -0.75 1.25
C PRO A 21 -10.85 -1.16 0.35
N PRO A 22 -12.06 -0.65 0.63
CA PRO A 22 -13.23 -0.86 -0.24
C PRO A 22 -13.04 -0.15 -1.59
N GLN A 23 -13.34 -0.84 -2.69
CA GLN A 23 -13.09 -0.35 -4.04
C GLN A 23 -13.92 0.88 -4.38
N ASP A 24 -15.16 0.93 -3.89
CA ASP A 24 -16.13 1.99 -4.19
C ASP A 24 -15.77 3.34 -3.55
N GLU A 25 -14.93 3.33 -2.52
CA GLU A 25 -14.45 4.56 -1.86
C GLU A 25 -13.19 5.13 -2.52
N ILE A 26 -12.46 4.35 -3.33
CA ILE A 26 -11.19 4.78 -3.91
C ILE A 26 -11.40 5.90 -4.93
N LEU A 27 -12.39 5.76 -5.81
CA LEU A 27 -12.69 6.77 -6.84
C LEU A 27 -13.09 8.13 -6.24
N PRO A 28 -14.02 8.23 -5.27
CA PRO A 28 -14.36 9.51 -4.66
C PRO A 28 -13.24 10.11 -3.80
N LEU A 29 -12.36 9.29 -3.19
CA LEU A 29 -11.29 9.78 -2.32
C LEU A 29 -10.02 10.22 -3.07
N PHE A 30 -9.64 9.47 -4.10
CA PHE A 30 -8.35 9.64 -4.78
C PHE A 30 -8.48 10.07 -6.25
N GLY A 31 -9.71 10.06 -6.80
CA GLY A 31 -9.93 10.32 -8.22
C GLY A 31 -9.35 9.22 -9.13
N LEU A 32 -9.02 8.05 -8.58
CA LEU A 32 -8.44 6.92 -9.29
C LEU A 32 -9.42 5.76 -9.32
N THR A 33 -9.46 5.03 -10.42
CA THR A 33 -10.14 3.72 -10.41
C THR A 33 -9.35 2.73 -9.55
N PHE A 34 -10.00 1.71 -9.02
CA PHE A 34 -9.31 0.69 -8.21
C PHE A 34 -8.09 0.08 -8.92
N PRO A 35 -8.12 -0.28 -10.22
CA PRO A 35 -6.93 -0.76 -10.93
C PRO A 35 -5.79 0.27 -11.00
N GLN A 36 -6.11 1.55 -11.19
CA GLN A 36 -5.10 2.63 -11.22
C GLN A 36 -4.49 2.84 -9.85
N PHE A 37 -5.31 2.81 -8.79
CA PHE A 37 -4.86 2.90 -7.42
C PHE A 37 -3.95 1.74 -7.03
N ASP A 38 -4.35 0.51 -7.36
CA ASP A 38 -3.58 -0.70 -7.07
C ASP A 38 -2.25 -0.72 -7.84
N GLN A 39 -2.24 -0.29 -9.11
CA GLN A 39 -1.01 -0.11 -9.87
C GLN A 39 -0.10 0.95 -9.22
N ARG A 40 -0.64 2.11 -8.88
CA ARG A 40 0.12 3.20 -8.27
C ARG A 40 0.68 2.79 -6.90
N PHE A 41 -0.09 2.07 -6.09
CA PHE A 41 0.38 1.52 -4.83
C PHE A 41 1.57 0.58 -5.03
N ARG A 42 1.51 -0.35 -6.00
CA ARG A 42 2.66 -1.20 -6.33
C ARG A 42 3.88 -0.40 -6.75
N ASP A 43 3.71 0.62 -7.58
CA ASP A 43 4.81 1.46 -8.07
C ASP A 43 5.47 2.23 -6.91
N ILE A 44 4.67 2.74 -5.96
CA ILE A 44 5.16 3.38 -4.74
C ILE A 44 6.01 2.39 -3.93
N ILE A 45 5.50 1.19 -3.66
CA ILE A 45 6.22 0.18 -2.88
C ILE A 45 7.51 -0.26 -3.59
N ALA A 46 7.49 -0.45 -4.91
CA ALA A 46 8.68 -0.81 -5.69
C ALA A 46 9.75 0.30 -5.66
N SER A 47 9.33 1.56 -5.85
CA SER A 47 10.21 2.73 -5.78
C SER A 47 10.85 2.89 -4.40
N LEU A 48 10.05 2.69 -3.35
CA LEU A 48 10.49 2.75 -1.98
C LEU A 48 11.44 1.59 -1.61
N GLN A 49 11.17 0.37 -2.08
CA GLN A 49 12.09 -0.77 -1.94
C GLN A 49 13.43 -0.53 -2.61
N ALA A 50 13.42 0.02 -3.83
CA ALA A 50 14.65 0.35 -4.57
C ALA A 50 15.50 1.40 -3.86
N ARG A 51 14.89 2.26 -3.03
CA ARG A 51 15.55 3.36 -2.33
C ARG A 51 15.69 3.13 -0.82
N ALA A 52 15.41 1.92 -0.33
CA ALA A 52 15.28 1.62 1.10
C ALA A 52 16.50 2.01 1.96
N SER A 53 17.70 2.06 1.39
CA SER A 53 18.94 2.46 2.05
C SER A 53 19.08 3.98 2.25
N VAL A 54 18.31 4.79 1.52
CA VAL A 54 18.40 6.27 1.50
C VAL A 54 17.09 6.93 1.96
N LEU A 55 16.12 6.15 2.44
CA LEU A 55 14.85 6.67 2.93
C LEU A 55 15.00 7.31 4.31
N ALA A 56 14.18 8.33 4.56
CA ALA A 56 13.97 8.85 5.90
C ALA A 56 13.36 7.77 6.80
N ASP A 57 13.66 7.83 8.10
CA ASP A 57 13.23 6.81 9.07
C ASP A 57 11.70 6.60 9.08
N GLU A 58 10.92 7.67 8.93
CA GLU A 58 9.45 7.60 8.81
C GLU A 58 8.98 6.75 7.62
N ASP A 59 9.53 7.02 6.42
CA ASP A 59 9.14 6.31 5.20
C ASP A 59 9.58 4.85 5.27
N ARG A 60 10.73 4.59 5.91
CA ARG A 60 11.23 3.23 6.16
C ARG A 60 10.33 2.46 7.13
N GLU A 61 9.87 3.07 8.20
CA GLU A 61 8.93 2.44 9.13
C GLU A 61 7.59 2.12 8.45
N LEU A 62 7.09 3.07 7.64
CA LEU A 62 5.87 2.89 6.86
C LEU A 62 6.00 1.67 5.94
N LEU A 63 7.14 1.54 5.26
CA LEU A 63 7.44 0.38 4.41
C LEU A 63 7.48 -0.94 5.14
N VAL A 64 8.19 -1.02 6.26
CA VAL A 64 8.29 -2.25 7.05
C VAL A 64 6.89 -2.68 7.51
N THR A 65 6.05 -1.71 7.91
CA THR A 65 4.66 -1.97 8.31
C THR A 65 3.84 -2.54 7.15
N VAL A 66 3.92 -1.91 5.97
CA VAL A 66 3.17 -2.36 4.79
C VAL A 66 3.67 -3.71 4.28
N GLN A 67 4.98 -3.96 4.29
CA GLN A 67 5.53 -5.27 3.92
C GLN A 67 5.08 -6.38 4.86
N ARG A 68 5.06 -6.13 6.18
CA ARG A 68 4.52 -7.08 7.16
C ARG A 68 3.04 -7.37 6.90
N MET A 69 2.27 -6.32 6.60
CA MET A 69 0.86 -6.46 6.27
C MET A 69 0.65 -7.28 5.00
N LEU A 70 1.40 -7.01 3.94
CA LEU A 70 1.33 -7.77 2.68
C LEU A 70 1.78 -9.22 2.87
N ALA A 71 2.79 -9.48 3.70
CA ALA A 71 3.22 -10.83 4.06
C ALA A 71 2.18 -11.58 4.92
N ALA A 72 1.42 -10.86 5.74
CA ALA A 72 0.33 -11.41 6.55
C ALA A 72 -0.96 -11.67 5.74
N ARG A 73 -1.09 -11.11 4.52
CA ARG A 73 -2.14 -11.51 3.57
C ARG A 73 -1.85 -12.93 3.10
N LYS A 74 -2.32 -13.90 3.87
CA LYS A 74 -2.31 -15.33 3.55
C LYS A 74 -2.85 -15.51 2.13
N PRO A 75 -2.15 -16.22 1.22
CA PRO A 75 -2.71 -16.52 -0.09
C PRO A 75 -3.99 -17.34 0.12
N LEU A 76 -5.11 -16.87 -0.44
CA LEU A 76 -6.44 -17.48 -0.28
C LEU A 76 -6.59 -18.85 -0.99
N CYS A 77 -5.50 -19.46 -1.48
CA CYS A 77 -5.56 -20.79 -2.10
C CYS A 77 -4.54 -21.75 -1.48
N THR A 78 -5.00 -22.49 -0.46
CA THR A 78 -4.63 -23.90 -0.28
C THR A 78 -5.93 -24.71 -0.15
N SER A 79 -6.72 -24.78 -1.22
CA SER A 79 -7.67 -25.88 -1.37
C SER A 79 -7.08 -26.84 -2.39
N ARG A 80 -6.60 -27.96 -1.88
CA ARG A 80 -6.23 -29.14 -2.65
C ARG A 80 -7.48 -29.95 -2.94
#